data_AF-A0A2V6XC72-F1
#
_entry.id   AF-A0A2V6XC72-F1
#
_cell.length_a   1.000
_cell.length_b   1.000
_cell.length_c   1.000
_cell.angle_alpha   90.00
_cell.angle_beta   90.00
_cell.angle_gamma   90.00
#
_symmetry.space_group_name_H-M   'P 1'
#
loop_
_entity.id
_entity.type
_entity.pdbx_description
1 polymer ?
#
loop_
_entity_poly.entity_id
_entity_poly.type
_entity_poly.pdbx_seq_one_letter_code
_entity_poly.pdbx_strand_id
1 'polypeptide(L)'
;MTDQDNFGIASCLARTLSVELVNVEGRRAPRANPDAVDLSMRGWSVLNGGPSQDNVKRSVAVFEDALRIDPDNGQVSVGLPQALTLIHRNRWDPEPARILARADEAVTRAISLSPNYAHTHYVKAEILGLSRRFEAALATYDRAIALDPNHAAAYVGRGRNLIAIGRARIPSRRWRRRSDSARVIPTCSSGTTSCAT
;
A
#
# COMPACT_ATOMS: atom_id res chain seq x y z
N MET A 1 -59.90 -2.79 15.21
CA MET A 1 -59.32 -4.12 15.44
C MET A 1 -58.30 -4.38 14.36
N THR A 2 -57.02 -4.06 14.48
CA THR A 2 -56.28 -3.21 15.43
C THR A 2 -54.90 -3.06 14.81
N ASP A 3 -54.45 -1.83 14.57
CA ASP A 3 -53.12 -1.47 14.03
C ASP A 3 -51.95 -2.15 14.78
N GLN A 4 -52.24 -2.56 16.02
CA GLN A 4 -51.40 -3.31 16.95
C GLN A 4 -51.06 -4.74 16.47
N ASP A 5 -51.93 -5.39 15.70
CA ASP A 5 -51.70 -6.74 15.18
C ASP A 5 -50.76 -6.72 13.96
N ASN A 6 -50.88 -5.70 13.11
CA ASN A 6 -49.98 -5.47 11.97
C ASN A 6 -48.55 -5.17 12.43
N PHE A 7 -48.40 -4.39 13.51
CA PHE A 7 -47.09 -4.08 14.08
C PHE A 7 -46.39 -5.32 14.67
N GLY A 8 -47.17 -6.23 15.27
CA GLY A 8 -46.69 -7.51 15.79
C GLY A 8 -46.18 -8.45 14.69
N ILE A 9 -46.93 -8.55 13.59
CA ILE A 9 -46.57 -9.38 12.43
C ILE A 9 -45.32 -8.82 11.72
N ALA A 10 -45.26 -7.51 11.48
CA ALA A 10 -44.08 -6.87 10.88
C ALA A 10 -42.82 -7.04 11.75
N SER A 11 -42.94 -6.90 13.06
CA SER A 11 -41.84 -7.10 14.01
C SER A 11 -41.39 -8.56 14.13
N CYS A 12 -42.29 -9.50 13.90
CA CYS A 12 -41.98 -10.93 13.83
C CYS A 12 -41.20 -11.24 12.54
N LEU A 13 -41.73 -10.81 11.39
CA LEU A 13 -41.08 -10.96 10.09
C LEU A 13 -39.70 -10.31 10.05
N ALA A 14 -39.54 -9.09 10.56
CA ALA A 14 -38.25 -8.40 10.60
C ALA A 14 -37.20 -9.14 11.44
N ARG A 15 -37.61 -9.77 12.55
CA ARG A 15 -36.72 -10.61 13.37
C ARG A 15 -36.37 -11.91 12.67
N THR A 16 -37.34 -12.60 12.10
CA THR A 16 -37.12 -13.87 11.39
C THR A 16 -36.22 -13.65 10.18
N LEU A 17 -36.51 -12.62 9.36
CA LEU A 17 -35.67 -12.24 8.23
C LEU A 17 -34.27 -11.82 8.67
N SER A 18 -34.13 -11.04 9.73
CA SER A 18 -32.80 -10.68 10.27
C SER A 18 -32.01 -11.91 10.72
N VAL A 19 -32.65 -12.85 11.41
CA VAL A 19 -32.01 -14.10 11.86
C VAL A 19 -31.65 -15.00 10.68
N GLU A 20 -32.54 -15.13 9.69
CA GLU A 20 -32.25 -15.86 8.46
C GLU A 20 -31.15 -15.20 7.65
N LEU A 21 -31.12 -13.86 7.55
CA LEU A 21 -30.04 -13.13 6.88
C LEU A 21 -28.71 -13.36 7.58
N VAL A 22 -28.67 -13.25 8.92
CA VAL A 22 -27.48 -13.53 9.73
C VAL A 22 -27.04 -14.99 9.61
N ASN A 23 -27.97 -15.93 9.53
CA ASN A 23 -27.66 -17.35 9.34
C ASN A 23 -27.18 -17.66 7.92
N VAL A 24 -27.76 -17.01 6.90
CA VAL A 24 -27.36 -17.14 5.50
C VAL A 24 -26.01 -16.45 5.28
N GLU A 25 -25.76 -15.29 5.86
CA GLU A 25 -24.45 -14.63 5.90
C GLU A 25 -23.44 -15.45 6.69
N GLY A 26 -23.83 -16.03 7.83
CA GLY A 26 -23.01 -16.93 8.63
C GLY A 26 -22.68 -18.26 7.94
N ARG A 27 -23.47 -18.65 6.94
CA ARG A 27 -23.19 -19.79 6.03
C ARG A 27 -22.43 -19.36 4.77
N ARG A 28 -22.51 -18.09 4.36
CA ARG A 28 -21.82 -17.51 3.19
C ARG A 28 -20.41 -17.02 3.52
N ALA A 29 -20.16 -16.61 4.76
CA ALA A 29 -18.82 -16.30 5.24
C ALA A 29 -18.08 -17.64 5.40
N PRO A 30 -17.08 -17.97 4.56
CA PRO A 30 -16.19 -19.06 4.89
C PRO A 30 -15.64 -18.75 6.29
N ARG A 31 -15.82 -19.67 7.24
CA ARG A 31 -15.15 -19.56 8.53
C ARG A 31 -13.66 -19.59 8.23
N ALA A 32 -13.05 -18.41 8.13
CA ALA A 32 -11.62 -18.27 7.96
C ALA A 32 -10.95 -19.10 9.05
N ASN A 33 -9.95 -19.89 8.68
CA ASN A 33 -9.30 -20.78 9.63
C ASN A 33 -8.75 -19.91 10.79
N PRO A 34 -9.17 -20.13 12.06
CA PRO A 34 -8.76 -19.29 13.17
C PRO A 34 -7.24 -19.22 13.33
N ASP A 35 -6.53 -20.30 13.00
CA ASP A 35 -5.06 -20.33 13.01
C ASP A 35 -4.47 -19.42 11.93
N ALA A 36 -5.07 -19.41 10.74
CA ALA A 36 -4.65 -18.51 9.67
C ALA A 36 -4.91 -17.06 10.06
N VAL A 37 -6.05 -16.76 10.68
CA VAL A 37 -6.40 -15.41 11.17
C VAL A 37 -5.44 -14.95 12.28
N ASP A 38 -5.07 -15.82 13.23
CA ASP A 38 -4.07 -15.50 14.25
C ASP A 38 -2.71 -15.16 13.63
N LEU A 39 -2.22 -16.02 12.72
CA LEU A 39 -0.97 -15.76 12.01
C LEU A 39 -1.04 -14.46 11.20
N SER A 40 -2.19 -14.17 10.58
CA SER A 40 -2.44 -12.89 9.89
C SER A 40 -2.18 -11.71 10.82
N MET A 41 -2.84 -11.72 11.98
CA MET A 41 -2.74 -10.66 12.97
C MET A 41 -1.31 -10.50 13.48
N ARG A 42 -0.61 -11.61 13.72
CA ARG A 42 0.81 -11.59 14.11
C ARG A 42 1.69 -11.00 13.01
N GLY A 43 1.50 -11.39 11.76
CA GLY A 43 2.24 -10.83 10.62
C GLY A 43 2.06 -9.31 10.51
N TRP A 44 0.82 -8.84 10.62
CA TRP A 44 0.48 -7.41 10.60
C TRP A 44 1.02 -6.66 11.82
N SER A 45 0.94 -7.26 13.01
CA SER A 45 1.50 -6.67 14.24
C SER A 45 3.01 -6.47 14.11
N VAL A 46 3.72 -7.43 13.55
CA VAL A 46 5.17 -7.34 13.34
C VAL A 46 5.52 -6.29 12.28
N LEU A 47 4.73 -6.15 11.22
CA LEU A 47 4.89 -5.07 10.24
C LEU A 47 4.64 -3.68 10.85
N ASN A 48 3.63 -3.53 11.70
CA ASN A 48 3.23 -2.26 12.29
C ASN A 48 4.11 -1.85 13.48
N GLY A 49 4.72 -2.81 14.18
CA GLY A 49 5.56 -2.58 15.37
C GLY A 49 6.91 -1.91 15.13
N GLY A 50 7.21 -1.51 13.89
CA GLY A 50 8.41 -0.77 13.51
C GLY A 50 9.28 -1.53 12.49
N PRO A 51 9.80 -0.85 11.46
CA PRO A 51 10.52 -1.49 10.35
C PRO A 51 11.95 -1.87 10.77
N SER A 52 12.09 -2.90 11.60
CA SER A 52 13.34 -3.63 11.75
C SER A 52 13.45 -4.67 10.64
N GLN A 53 14.64 -4.82 10.04
CA GLN A 53 14.89 -5.79 8.97
C GLN A 53 14.47 -7.21 9.38
N ASP A 54 14.79 -7.60 10.61
CA ASP A 54 14.43 -8.90 11.16
C ASP A 54 12.93 -9.07 11.33
N ASN A 55 12.25 -8.03 11.82
CA ASN A 55 10.80 -8.06 12.00
C ASN A 55 10.10 -8.24 10.65
N VAL A 56 10.48 -7.47 9.63
CA VAL A 56 9.86 -7.59 8.30
C VAL A 56 10.19 -8.93 7.63
N LYS A 57 11.40 -9.48 7.83
CA LYS A 57 11.71 -10.84 7.35
C LYS A 57 10.89 -11.91 8.07
N ARG A 58 10.66 -11.76 9.38
CA ARG A 58 9.79 -12.67 10.14
C ARG A 58 8.33 -12.56 9.70
N SER A 59 7.83 -11.36 9.42
CA SER A 59 6.44 -11.20 8.96
C SER A 59 6.20 -11.86 7.61
N VAL A 60 7.19 -11.85 6.70
CA VAL A 60 7.13 -12.62 5.44
C VAL A 60 6.87 -14.11 5.72
N ALA A 61 7.66 -14.73 6.60
CA ALA A 61 7.48 -16.14 6.94
C ALA A 61 6.09 -16.42 7.56
N VAL A 62 5.64 -15.54 8.45
CA VAL A 62 4.32 -15.68 9.09
C VAL A 62 3.18 -15.56 8.08
N PHE A 63 3.27 -14.65 7.11
CA PHE A 63 2.27 -14.54 6.05
C PHE A 63 2.28 -15.75 5.10
N GLU A 64 3.45 -16.33 4.83
CA GLU A 64 3.54 -17.57 4.03
C GLU A 64 2.89 -18.75 4.74
N ASP A 65 3.11 -18.89 6.05
CA ASP A 65 2.44 -19.91 6.85
C ASP A 65 0.92 -19.69 6.88
N ALA A 66 0.47 -18.45 7.01
CA ALA A 66 -0.95 -18.12 6.96
C ALA A 66 -1.58 -18.50 5.59
N LEU A 67 -0.91 -18.17 4.48
CA LEU A 67 -1.36 -18.53 3.13
C LEU A 67 -1.28 -20.04 2.84
N ARG A 68 -0.43 -20.78 3.53
CA ARG A 68 -0.36 -22.25 3.42
C ARG A 68 -1.56 -22.92 4.09
N ILE A 69 -2.05 -22.34 5.19
CA ILE A 69 -3.21 -22.84 5.92
C ILE A 69 -4.51 -22.44 5.20
N ASP A 70 -4.59 -21.18 4.77
CA ASP A 70 -5.76 -20.64 4.06
C ASP A 70 -5.31 -19.79 2.86
N PRO A 71 -5.18 -20.41 1.68
CA PRO A 71 -4.75 -19.73 0.45
C PRO A 71 -5.74 -18.65 -0.02
N ASP A 72 -7.02 -18.79 0.33
CA ASP A 72 -8.10 -17.92 -0.14
C ASP A 72 -8.38 -16.76 0.83
N ASN A 73 -7.54 -16.60 1.86
CA ASN A 73 -7.65 -15.53 2.83
C ASN A 73 -7.29 -14.17 2.21
N GLY A 74 -8.32 -13.43 1.80
CA GLY A 74 -8.19 -12.09 1.22
C GLY A 74 -7.47 -11.08 2.13
N GLN A 75 -7.60 -11.19 3.46
CA GLN A 75 -6.96 -10.27 4.41
C GLN A 75 -5.44 -10.47 4.50
N VAL A 76 -4.95 -11.71 4.42
CA VAL A 76 -3.51 -12.05 4.42
C VAL A 76 -2.86 -11.76 3.09
N SER A 77 -3.61 -11.96 2.00
CA SER A 77 -3.07 -11.95 0.63
C SER A 77 -2.28 -10.67 0.28
N VAL A 78 -2.59 -9.54 0.93
CA VAL A 78 -1.90 -8.25 0.73
C VAL A 78 -0.69 -8.05 1.64
N GLY A 79 -0.61 -8.74 2.78
CA GLY A 79 0.47 -8.59 3.76
C GLY A 79 1.83 -9.03 3.24
N LEU A 80 1.88 -10.17 2.54
CA LEU A 80 3.11 -10.68 1.93
C LEU A 80 3.72 -9.71 0.89
N PRO A 81 2.99 -9.28 -0.17
CA PRO A 81 3.56 -8.34 -1.13
C PRO A 81 3.93 -7.00 -0.48
N GLN A 82 3.18 -6.52 0.52
CA GLN A 82 3.52 -5.31 1.26
C GLN A 82 4.81 -5.45 2.09
N ALA A 83 5.07 -6.60 2.70
CA ALA A 83 6.34 -6.86 3.38
C ALA A 83 7.52 -6.88 2.39
N LEU A 84 7.32 -7.48 1.22
CA LEU A 84 8.33 -7.53 0.15
C LEU A 84 8.66 -6.13 -0.42
N THR A 85 7.67 -5.23 -0.56
CA THR A 85 7.93 -3.85 -0.99
C THR A 85 8.77 -3.08 0.02
N LEU A 86 8.58 -3.32 1.33
CA LEU A 86 9.40 -2.73 2.38
C LEU A 86 10.84 -3.23 2.32
N ILE A 87 11.04 -4.54 2.14
CA ILE A 87 12.37 -5.14 1.98
C ILE A 87 13.11 -4.52 0.80
N HIS A 88 12.45 -4.40 -0.35
CA HIS A 88 13.04 -3.77 -1.54
C HIS A 88 13.34 -2.29 -1.30
N ARG A 89 12.38 -1.52 -0.76
CA ARG A 89 12.53 -0.06 -0.50
C ARG A 89 13.70 0.24 0.43
N ASN A 90 13.91 -0.60 1.44
CA ASN A 90 14.98 -0.45 2.42
C ASN A 90 16.29 -1.13 2.01
N ARG A 91 16.34 -1.77 0.82
CA ARG A 91 17.52 -2.49 0.30
C ARG A 91 18.04 -3.55 1.27
N TRP A 92 17.13 -4.24 1.95
CA TRP A 92 17.45 -5.28 2.92
C TRP A 92 17.78 -6.65 2.30
N ASP A 93 17.57 -6.78 0.99
CA ASP A 93 17.87 -7.96 0.21
C ASP A 93 18.89 -7.61 -0.89
N PRO A 94 19.90 -8.47 -1.14
CA PRO A 94 20.92 -8.24 -2.15
C PRO A 94 20.39 -8.34 -3.59
N GLU A 95 19.26 -9.03 -3.82
CA GLU A 95 18.68 -9.30 -5.13
C GLU A 95 17.33 -8.58 -5.31
N PRO A 96 17.34 -7.26 -5.59
CA PRO A 96 16.11 -6.47 -5.67
C PRO A 96 15.14 -6.93 -6.77
N ALA A 97 15.67 -7.50 -7.86
CA ALA A 97 14.85 -8.00 -8.98
C ALA A 97 14.03 -9.23 -8.59
N ARG A 98 14.61 -10.15 -7.81
CA ARG A 98 13.95 -11.35 -7.32
C ARG A 98 12.81 -11.01 -6.37
N ILE A 99 13.04 -10.06 -5.46
CA ILE A 99 12.02 -9.60 -4.52
C ILE A 99 10.85 -8.93 -5.24
N LEU A 100 11.12 -8.10 -6.26
CA LEU A 100 10.05 -7.48 -7.04
C LEU A 100 9.23 -8.49 -7.84
N ALA A 101 9.87 -9.48 -8.46
CA ALA A 101 9.17 -10.55 -9.17
C ALA A 101 8.24 -11.34 -8.23
N ARG A 102 8.77 -11.74 -7.06
CA ARG A 102 7.98 -12.44 -6.03
C ARG A 102 6.82 -11.58 -5.51
N ALA A 103 7.02 -10.27 -5.35
CA ALA A 103 5.97 -9.34 -4.94
C ALA A 103 4.88 -9.20 -6.02
N ASP A 104 5.25 -9.13 -7.30
CA ASP A 104 4.30 -9.01 -8.42
C ASP A 104 3.43 -10.27 -8.58
N GLU A 105 4.01 -11.45 -8.40
CA GLU A 105 3.28 -12.73 -8.38
C GLU A 105 2.31 -12.79 -7.18
N ALA A 106 2.79 -12.44 -5.97
CA ALA A 106 1.98 -12.46 -4.77
C ALA A 106 0.79 -11.49 -4.85
N VAL A 107 1.01 -10.25 -5.32
CA VAL A 107 -0.07 -9.26 -5.44
C VAL A 107 -1.05 -9.64 -6.57
N THR A 108 -0.58 -10.27 -7.64
CA THR A 108 -1.47 -10.73 -8.71
C THR A 108 -2.41 -11.83 -8.22
N ARG A 109 -1.92 -12.77 -7.40
CA ARG A 109 -2.79 -13.72 -6.70
C ARG A 109 -3.78 -13.03 -5.76
N ALA A 110 -3.32 -12.06 -4.97
CA ALA A 110 -4.18 -11.30 -4.06
C ALA A 110 -5.32 -10.56 -4.79
N ILE A 111 -5.07 -10.02 -6.00
CA ILE A 111 -6.12 -9.38 -6.81
C ILE A 111 -7.15 -10.39 -7.30
N SER A 112 -6.73 -11.60 -7.68
CA SER A 112 -7.66 -12.65 -8.08
C SER A 112 -8.60 -13.08 -6.95
N LEU A 113 -8.11 -13.07 -5.71
CA LEU A 113 -8.90 -13.39 -4.51
C LEU A 113 -9.83 -12.25 -4.08
N SER A 114 -9.37 -11.01 -4.20
CA SER A 114 -10.10 -9.83 -3.71
C SER A 114 -9.99 -8.66 -4.69
N PRO A 115 -10.70 -8.72 -5.84
CA PRO A 115 -10.56 -7.75 -6.93
C PRO A 115 -11.08 -6.36 -6.57
N ASN A 116 -12.00 -6.27 -5.60
CA ASN A 116 -12.60 -5.01 -5.16
C ASN A 116 -11.90 -4.40 -3.94
N TYR A 117 -10.79 -4.99 -3.47
CA TYR A 117 -10.07 -4.46 -2.33
C TYR A 117 -9.07 -3.38 -2.78
N ALA A 118 -9.36 -2.12 -2.45
CA ALA A 118 -8.56 -0.96 -2.87
C ALA A 118 -7.08 -1.06 -2.46
N HIS A 119 -6.81 -1.58 -1.25
CA HIS A 119 -5.45 -1.74 -0.73
C HIS A 119 -4.60 -2.69 -1.59
N THR A 120 -5.19 -3.73 -2.17
CA THR A 120 -4.47 -4.65 -3.07
C THR A 120 -3.99 -3.93 -4.34
N HIS A 121 -4.84 -3.08 -4.93
CA HIS A 121 -4.47 -2.28 -6.10
C HIS A 121 -3.41 -1.23 -5.73
N TYR A 122 -3.50 -0.63 -4.55
CA TYR A 122 -2.47 0.26 -4.02
C TYR A 122 -1.09 -0.44 -3.94
N VAL A 123 -1.03 -1.63 -3.33
CA VAL A 123 0.23 -2.40 -3.23
C VAL A 123 0.77 -2.79 -4.60
N LYS A 124 -0.10 -3.17 -5.56
CA LYS A 124 0.34 -3.44 -6.95
C LYS A 124 0.92 -2.19 -7.61
N ALA A 125 0.28 -1.04 -7.41
CA ALA A 125 0.76 0.24 -7.93
C ALA A 125 2.13 0.63 -7.31
N GLU A 126 2.37 0.32 -6.03
CA GLU A 126 3.69 0.47 -5.43
C GLU A 126 4.74 -0.42 -6.09
N ILE A 127 4.44 -1.71 -6.30
CA ILE A 127 5.36 -2.67 -6.95
C ILE A 127 5.70 -2.22 -8.38
N LEU A 128 4.71 -1.76 -9.15
CA LEU A 128 4.91 -1.23 -10.50
C LEU A 128 5.79 0.04 -10.50
N GLY A 129 5.57 0.93 -9.53
CA GLY A 129 6.39 2.13 -9.34
C GLY A 129 7.85 1.79 -8.98
N LEU A 130 8.07 0.81 -8.10
CA LEU A 130 9.41 0.30 -7.77
C LEU A 130 10.09 -0.37 -8.99
N SER A 131 9.30 -1.03 -9.84
CA SER A 131 9.74 -1.62 -11.10
C SER A 131 9.94 -0.60 -12.24
N ARG A 132 9.82 0.70 -11.95
CA ARG A 132 9.90 1.83 -12.91
C ARG A 132 8.85 1.81 -14.04
N ARG A 133 7.76 1.05 -13.87
CA ARG A 133 6.63 1.03 -14.80
C ARG A 133 5.62 2.10 -14.41
N PHE A 134 6.03 3.36 -14.48
CA PHE A 134 5.30 4.48 -13.87
C PHE A 134 3.90 4.72 -14.47
N GLU A 135 3.74 4.58 -15.78
CA GLU A 135 2.43 4.76 -16.44
C GLU A 135 1.40 3.72 -15.96
N ALA A 136 1.82 2.44 -15.93
CA ALA A 136 0.98 1.36 -15.39
C ALA A 136 0.69 1.54 -13.89
N ALA A 137 1.67 2.04 -13.14
CA ALA A 137 1.48 2.37 -11.72
C ALA A 137 0.39 3.44 -11.54
N LEU A 138 0.41 4.52 -12.32
CA LEU A 138 -0.60 5.59 -12.24
C LEU A 138 -2.02 5.07 -12.51
N ALA A 139 -2.20 4.30 -13.59
CA ALA A 139 -3.49 3.70 -13.90
C ALA A 139 -3.98 2.79 -12.75
N THR A 140 -3.07 2.08 -12.10
CA THR A 140 -3.39 1.20 -10.96
C THR A 140 -3.72 2.01 -9.69
N TYR A 141 -3.05 3.13 -9.44
CA TYR A 141 -3.42 4.05 -8.35
C TYR A 141 -4.80 4.67 -8.59
N ASP A 142 -5.12 5.07 -9.83
CA ASP A 142 -6.42 5.61 -10.17
C ASP A 142 -7.53 4.56 -9.95
N ARG A 143 -7.25 3.28 -10.22
CA ARG A 143 -8.14 2.17 -9.88
C ARG A 143 -8.34 2.01 -8.37
N ALA A 144 -7.26 2.10 -7.58
CA ALA A 144 -7.34 2.03 -6.13
C ALA A 144 -8.17 3.19 -5.54
N ILE A 145 -7.98 4.41 -6.05
CA ILE A 145 -8.73 5.60 -5.65
C ILE A 145 -10.20 5.50 -6.07
N ALA A 146 -10.49 4.92 -7.24
CA ALA A 146 -11.87 4.70 -7.68
C ALA A 146 -12.61 3.68 -6.79
N LEU A 147 -11.91 2.69 -6.22
CA LEU A 147 -12.47 1.72 -5.29
C LEU A 147 -12.65 2.30 -3.88
N ASP A 148 -11.67 3.06 -3.40
CA ASP A 148 -11.72 3.77 -2.12
C ASP A 148 -11.21 5.22 -2.27
N PRO A 149 -12.13 6.18 -2.44
CA PRO A 149 -11.78 7.59 -2.56
C PRO A 149 -11.09 8.19 -1.32
N ASN A 150 -11.19 7.54 -0.17
CA ASN A 150 -10.58 7.97 1.10
C ASN A 150 -9.21 7.32 1.36
N HIS A 151 -8.70 6.53 0.42
CA HIS A 151 -7.42 5.83 0.58
C HIS A 151 -6.22 6.80 0.46
N ALA A 152 -5.90 7.50 1.55
CA ALA A 152 -4.85 8.53 1.60
C ALA A 152 -3.48 8.03 1.06
N ALA A 153 -3.12 6.78 1.36
CA ALA A 153 -1.87 6.18 0.89
C ALA A 153 -1.78 6.10 -0.65
N ALA A 154 -2.90 5.89 -1.35
CA ALA A 154 -2.92 5.83 -2.82
C ALA A 154 -2.66 7.21 -3.44
N TYR A 155 -3.22 8.29 -2.89
CA TYR A 155 -2.92 9.65 -3.36
C TYR A 155 -1.44 10.00 -3.16
N VAL A 156 -0.88 9.65 -2.00
CA VAL A 156 0.54 9.86 -1.70
C VAL A 156 1.41 9.04 -2.67
N GLY A 157 1.09 7.77 -2.88
CA GLY A 157 1.79 6.88 -3.81
C GLY A 157 1.75 7.39 -5.26
N ARG A 158 0.58 7.86 -5.71
CA ARG A 158 0.38 8.48 -7.02
C ARG A 158 1.22 9.75 -7.19
N GLY A 159 1.19 10.64 -6.20
CA GLY A 159 2.00 11.86 -6.19
C GLY A 159 3.51 11.57 -6.30
N ARG A 160 4.00 10.57 -5.56
CA ARG A 160 5.40 10.12 -5.66
C ARG A 160 5.77 9.63 -7.05
N ASN A 161 4.87 8.90 -7.71
CA ASN A 161 5.08 8.43 -9.09
C ASN A 161 5.07 9.57 -10.10
N LEU A 162 4.15 10.55 -9.97
CA LEU A 162 4.13 11.74 -10.82
C LEU A 162 5.42 12.56 -10.71
N ILE A 163 5.95 12.71 -9.50
CA ILE A 163 7.26 13.37 -9.27
C ILE A 163 8.38 12.58 -9.95
N ALA A 164 8.35 11.24 -9.89
CA ALA A 164 9.36 10.39 -10.54
C ALA A 164 9.32 10.53 -12.08
N ILE A 165 8.14 10.54 -12.70
CA ILE A 165 7.97 10.78 -14.14
C ILE A 165 8.44 12.20 -14.50
N GLY A 166 8.05 13.20 -13.71
CA GLY A 166 8.46 14.59 -13.90
C GLY A 166 9.98 14.75 -13.87
N ARG A 167 10.67 14.05 -12.95
CA ARG A 167 12.14 14.01 -12.89
C ARG A 167 12.78 13.29 -14.08
N ALA A 168 12.14 12.26 -14.62
CA ALA A 168 12.60 11.55 -15.82
C ALA A 168 12.44 12.39 -17.10
N ARG A 169 11.41 13.25 -17.16
CA ARG A 169 11.13 14.12 -18.31
C ARG A 169 11.96 15.40 -18.33
N ILE A 170 12.55 15.81 -17.20
CA ILE A 170 13.57 16.87 -17.21
C ILE A 170 14.83 16.29 -17.85
N PRO A 171 15.31 16.80 -18.99
CA PRO A 171 16.59 16.36 -19.55
C PRO A 171 17.67 16.60 -18.50
N SER A 172 18.37 15.54 -18.10
CA SER A 172 19.47 15.55 -17.12
C SER A 172 20.54 16.62 -17.40
N ARG A 173 20.60 17.14 -18.64
CA ARG A 173 21.46 18.26 -19.05
C ARG A 173 21.14 19.60 -18.36
N ARG A 174 19.91 19.82 -17.86
CA ARG A 174 19.50 21.13 -17.30
C ARG A 174 19.98 21.36 -15.87
N TRP A 175 20.22 20.30 -15.09
CA TRP A 175 20.64 20.42 -13.69
C TRP A 175 22.13 20.76 -13.52
N ARG A 176 22.99 20.44 -14.49
CA ARG A 176 24.44 20.69 -14.40
C ARG A 176 24.80 22.19 -14.39
N ARG A 177 23.96 23.06 -14.95
CA ARG A 177 24.21 24.52 -14.98
C ARG A 177 23.79 25.27 -13.71
N ARG A 178 22.99 24.67 -12.82
CA ARG A 178 22.46 25.37 -11.64
C ARG A 178 23.38 25.27 -10.42
N SER A 179 24.20 24.21 -10.34
CA SER A 179 25.23 24.04 -9.32
C SER A 179 26.49 24.87 -9.58
N ASP A 180 26.77 25.23 -10.85
CA ASP A 180 27.90 26.10 -11.21
C ASP A 180 27.57 27.60 -11.11
N SER A 181 26.29 27.94 -10.87
CA SER A 181 25.85 29.32 -10.63
C SER A 181 25.87 29.74 -9.15
N ALA A 182 26.55 28.99 -8.29
CA ALA A 182 27.04 29.49 -7.01
C ALA A 182 28.17 30.50 -7.30
N ARG A 183 27.76 31.67 -7.79
CA ARG A 183 28.57 32.85 -8.03
C ARG A 183 29.27 33.17 -6.71
N VAL A 184 30.60 33.08 -6.73
CA VAL A 184 31.50 33.66 -5.73
C VAL A 184 30.92 35.01 -5.32
N ILE A 185 30.55 35.15 -4.04
CA ILE A 185 30.18 36.43 -3.45
C ILE A 185 31.49 37.23 -3.43
N PRO A 186 31.65 38.32 -4.20
CA PRO A 186 32.80 39.17 -4.02
C PRO A 186 32.61 39.88 -2.68
N THR A 187 33.44 39.57 -1.71
CA THR A 187 33.51 40.34 -0.46
C THR A 187 33.96 41.76 -0.83
N CYS A 188 33.05 42.72 -0.75
CA CYS A 188 33.38 44.14 -0.77
C CYS A 188 34.15 44.47 0.52
N SER A 189 35.48 44.54 0.44
CA SER A 189 36.29 45.21 1.46
C SER A 189 36.37 46.70 1.12
N SER A 190 35.42 47.49 1.61
CA SER A 190 35.54 48.94 1.65
C SER A 190 36.29 49.35 2.91
N GLY A 191 37.49 49.92 2.75
CA GLY A 191 38.28 50.53 3.81
C GLY A 191 39.25 51.55 3.21
N THR A 192 38.73 52.72 2.87
CA THR A 192 39.49 53.91 2.51
C THR A 192 40.19 54.48 3.75
N THR A 193 41.52 54.66 3.71
CA THR A 193 42.19 55.90 4.17
C THR A 193 43.60 55.99 3.56
N SER A 194 43.85 56.96 2.69
CA SER A 194 45.00 57.87 2.78
C SER A 194 45.04 58.78 1.55
N CYS A 195 44.74 60.06 1.76
CA CYS A 195 45.07 61.18 0.89
C CYS A 195 45.84 62.22 1.72
N ALA A 196 46.69 63.00 1.03
CA ALA A 196 47.52 64.13 1.45
C ALA A 196 48.88 63.74 2.10
N THR A 197 50.03 64.27 1.69
CA THR A 197 50.37 65.46 0.87
C THR A 197 51.64 65.19 0.06
#